data_AF-A0A8J3HB14-F1
#
_entry.id   AF-A0A8J3HB14-F1
#
_cell.length_a   1.000
_cell.length_b   1.000
_cell.length_c   1.000
_cell.angle_alpha   90.00
_cell.angle_beta   90.00
_cell.angle_gamma   90.00
#
_symmetry.space_group_name_H-M   'P 1'
#
loop_
_entity.id
_entity.type
_entity.pdbx_description
1 polymer ?
#
loop_
_entity_poly.entity_id
_entity_poly.type
_entity_poly.pdbx_seq_one_letter_code
_entity_poly.pdbx_strand_id
1 'polypeptide(L)'
;MAPAPAARAAAPVFCQCVKYVKTRYVLNGVGDAWQWEALLPAEGFTKMTVTTVRVGDIAVWDYNEEPDVGHIAIVQGIYPSSQGLAMSFRGANQRGNPKFTENGCNNVSDWVSATAWATASFFHR
;
A
#
# COMPACT_ATOMS: atom_id res chain seq x y z
N MET A 1 -19.73 25.52 32.06
CA MET A 1 -18.48 25.00 31.47
C MET A 1 -18.49 25.35 30.00
N ALA A 2 -17.45 26.03 29.49
CA ALA A 2 -17.31 26.27 28.06
C ALA A 2 -16.86 24.97 27.35
N PRO A 3 -17.31 24.69 26.12
CA PRO A 3 -16.86 23.53 25.37
C PRO A 3 -15.36 23.62 25.06
N ALA A 4 -14.67 22.49 25.13
CA ALA A 4 -13.27 22.40 24.75
C ALA A 4 -13.10 22.77 23.26
N PRO A 5 -12.04 23.50 22.88
CA PRO A 5 -11.79 23.82 21.48
C PRO A 5 -11.58 22.53 20.68
N ALA A 6 -12.28 22.41 19.54
CA ALA A 6 -12.14 21.28 18.64
C ALA A 6 -10.69 21.20 18.14
N ALA A 7 -10.07 20.03 18.30
CA ALA A 7 -8.73 19.78 17.76
C ALA A 7 -8.77 19.97 16.24
N ARG A 8 -7.94 20.90 15.74
CA ARG A 8 -7.81 21.14 14.31
C ARG A 8 -7.10 19.93 13.70
N ALA A 9 -7.78 19.22 12.79
CA ALA A 9 -7.19 18.09 12.09
C ALA A 9 -5.91 18.53 11.35
N ALA A 10 -4.84 17.74 11.47
CA ALA A 10 -3.59 18.02 10.79
C ALA A 10 -3.79 18.05 9.27
N ALA A 11 -3.16 19.01 8.59
CA ALA A 11 -3.22 19.07 7.13
C ALA A 11 -2.54 17.83 6.52
N PRO A 12 -3.08 17.28 5.43
CA PRO A 12 -2.48 16.13 4.76
C PRO A 12 -1.14 16.52 4.13
N VAL A 13 -0.16 15.64 4.22
CA VAL A 13 1.23 15.85 3.77
C VAL A 13 1.60 14.91 2.64
N PHE A 14 2.71 15.19 1.97
CA PHE A 14 3.30 14.21 1.07
C PHE A 14 3.79 12.99 1.88
N CYS A 15 3.39 11.79 1.47
CA CYS A 15 3.75 10.54 2.13
C CYS A 15 4.60 9.64 1.24
N GLN A 16 5.52 8.90 1.86
CA GLN A 16 6.16 7.73 1.25
C GLN A 16 5.21 6.53 1.22
N CYS A 17 5.45 5.57 0.31
CA CYS A 17 4.62 4.38 0.13
C CYS A 17 4.41 3.60 1.45
N VAL A 18 5.51 3.33 2.18
CA VAL A 18 5.49 2.69 3.51
C VAL A 18 4.64 3.48 4.51
N LYS A 19 4.81 4.80 4.58
CA LYS A 19 4.06 5.64 5.54
C LYS A 19 2.55 5.53 5.34
N TYR A 20 2.10 5.49 4.09
CA TYR A 20 0.68 5.32 3.78
C TYR A 20 0.14 3.98 4.28
N VAL A 21 0.81 2.86 3.96
CA VAL A 21 0.39 1.51 4.37
C VAL A 21 0.44 1.36 5.90
N LYS A 22 1.51 1.85 6.55
CA LYS A 22 1.61 1.86 8.01
C LYS A 22 0.45 2.60 8.67
N THR A 23 0.10 3.78 8.15
CA THR A 23 -1.00 4.58 8.71
C THR A 23 -2.34 3.89 8.49
N ARG A 24 -2.54 3.24 7.34
CA ARG A 24 -3.79 2.52 7.01
C ARG A 24 -4.05 1.33 7.92
N TYR A 25 -3.02 0.52 8.22
CA TYR A 25 -3.15 -0.72 8.99
C TYR A 25 -2.66 -0.63 10.43
N VAL A 26 -2.19 0.55 10.85
CA VAL A 26 -1.64 0.85 12.18
C VAL A 26 -0.44 -0.05 12.50
N LEU A 27 0.54 -0.06 11.59
CA LEU A 27 1.75 -0.88 11.69
C LEU A 27 2.87 -0.13 12.42
N ASN A 28 3.65 -0.85 13.23
CA ASN A 28 4.67 -0.24 14.10
C ASN A 28 6.09 -0.39 13.53
N GLY A 29 6.35 -1.40 12.69
CA GLY A 29 7.66 -1.66 12.07
C GLY A 29 8.28 -0.47 11.33
N VAL A 30 9.61 -0.45 11.22
CA VAL A 30 10.37 0.57 10.51
C VAL A 30 11.27 -0.12 9.49
N GLY A 31 11.36 0.46 8.30
CA GLY A 31 12.17 -0.08 7.22
C GLY A 31 11.68 0.38 5.86
N ASP A 32 12.50 0.10 4.86
CA ASP A 32 12.18 0.28 3.44
C ASP A 32 11.14 -0.75 3.00
N ALA A 33 10.45 -0.49 1.89
CA ALA A 33 9.30 -1.28 1.47
C ALA A 33 9.63 -2.77 1.32
N TRP A 34 10.77 -3.12 0.73
CA TRP A 34 11.19 -4.53 0.57
C TRP A 34 11.32 -5.27 1.92
N GLN A 35 11.69 -4.58 3.00
CA GLN A 35 11.85 -5.19 4.32
C GLN A 35 10.51 -5.63 4.92
N TRP A 36 9.41 -5.05 4.46
CA TRP A 36 8.08 -5.38 4.96
C TRP A 36 7.65 -6.80 4.63
N GLU A 37 8.28 -7.46 3.67
CA GLU A 37 8.06 -8.90 3.45
C GLU A 37 8.38 -9.73 4.72
N ALA A 38 9.43 -9.36 5.46
CA ALA A 38 9.80 -10.03 6.71
C ALA A 38 9.12 -9.44 7.95
N LEU A 39 8.68 -8.18 7.91
CA LEU A 39 8.08 -7.49 9.07
C LEU A 39 6.57 -7.76 9.21
N LEU A 40 5.85 -7.91 8.11
CA LEU A 40 4.39 -8.08 8.11
C LEU A 40 3.88 -9.27 8.95
N PRO A 41 4.57 -10.43 8.99
CA PRO A 41 4.19 -11.52 9.89
C PRO A 41 4.18 -11.14 11.37
N ALA A 42 5.11 -10.30 11.82
CA ALA A 42 5.13 -9.81 13.21
C ALA A 42 3.98 -8.85 13.52
N GLU A 43 3.37 -8.24 12.49
CA GLU A 43 2.20 -7.37 12.58
C GLU A 43 0.87 -8.13 12.38
N GLY A 44 0.93 -9.47 12.37
CA GLY A 44 -0.24 -10.35 12.27
C GLY A 44 -0.72 -10.65 10.86
N PHE A 45 0.08 -10.36 9.83
CA PHE A 45 -0.25 -10.70 8.45
C PHE A 45 0.26 -12.08 8.06
N THR A 46 -0.47 -12.75 7.18
CA THR A 46 -0.06 -14.02 6.59
C THR A 46 0.32 -13.81 5.13
N LYS A 47 1.46 -14.39 4.70
CA LYS A 47 1.85 -14.38 3.29
C LYS A 47 0.87 -15.21 2.47
N MET A 48 0.34 -14.64 1.40
CA MET A 48 -0.68 -15.23 0.54
C MET A 48 -0.07 -15.80 -0.73
N THR A 49 -0.73 -16.82 -1.29
CA THR A 49 -0.48 -17.24 -2.67
C THR A 49 -1.22 -16.33 -3.63
N VAL A 50 -0.71 -16.17 -4.86
CA VAL A 50 -1.30 -15.24 -5.83
C VAL A 50 -2.77 -15.56 -6.17
N THR A 51 -3.15 -16.85 -6.11
CA THR A 51 -4.52 -17.33 -6.38
C THR A 51 -5.50 -17.02 -5.25
N THR A 52 -4.99 -16.61 -4.08
CA THR A 52 -5.78 -16.27 -2.89
C THR A 52 -5.78 -14.77 -2.58
N VAL A 53 -5.17 -13.96 -3.45
CA VAL A 53 -5.11 -12.51 -3.29
C VAL A 53 -6.51 -11.90 -3.36
N ARG A 54 -6.75 -10.91 -2.52
CA ARG A 54 -8.02 -10.19 -2.44
C ARG A 54 -7.81 -8.69 -2.23
N VAL A 55 -8.88 -7.94 -2.45
CA VAL A 55 -8.92 -6.50 -2.13
C VAL A 55 -8.64 -6.30 -0.65
N GLY A 56 -7.77 -5.35 -0.34
CA GLY A 56 -7.28 -5.09 1.02
C GLY A 56 -6.02 -5.87 1.40
N ASP A 57 -5.49 -6.73 0.54
CA ASP A 57 -4.17 -7.31 0.75
C ASP A 57 -3.08 -6.27 0.54
N ILE A 58 -1.96 -6.42 1.26
CA ILE A 58 -0.74 -5.64 1.06
C ILE A 58 0.11 -6.36 0.00
N ALA A 59 0.50 -5.63 -1.03
CA ALA A 59 1.49 -6.06 -2.01
C ALA A 59 2.83 -5.41 -1.70
N VAL A 60 3.89 -6.23 -1.60
CA VAL A 60 5.28 -5.81 -1.38
C VAL A 60 6.10 -6.21 -2.60
N TRP A 61 6.83 -5.26 -3.15
CA TRP A 61 7.81 -5.48 -4.22
C TRP A 61 9.21 -5.29 -3.68
N ASP A 62 10.13 -6.10 -4.19
CA ASP A 62 11.55 -5.98 -3.91
C ASP A 62 12.22 -4.88 -4.78
N TYR A 63 13.54 -4.85 -4.74
CA TYR A 63 14.39 -3.92 -5.48
C TYR A 63 14.24 -3.98 -7.01
N ASN A 64 13.56 -5.00 -7.57
CA ASN A 64 13.33 -5.09 -9.01
C ASN A 64 12.28 -4.10 -9.50
N GLU A 65 11.37 -3.63 -8.63
CA GLU A 65 10.30 -2.69 -9.00
C GLU A 65 10.69 -1.23 -8.73
N GLU A 66 11.29 -0.95 -7.56
CA GLU A 66 11.95 0.33 -7.28
C GLU A 66 13.35 0.05 -6.70
N PRO A 67 14.43 0.46 -7.41
CA PRO A 67 15.79 0.29 -6.92
C PRO A 67 15.96 0.87 -5.52
N ASP A 68 16.77 0.20 -4.71
CA ASP A 68 17.19 0.56 -3.34
C ASP A 68 16.12 0.42 -2.23
N VAL A 69 14.84 0.69 -2.50
CA VAL A 69 13.81 0.74 -1.43
C VAL A 69 12.63 -0.23 -1.63
N GLY A 70 12.43 -0.76 -2.84
CA GLY A 70 11.25 -1.56 -3.19
C GLY A 70 9.96 -0.73 -3.17
N HIS A 71 8.81 -1.39 -3.30
CA HIS A 71 7.50 -0.70 -3.24
C HIS A 71 6.50 -1.44 -2.36
N ILE A 72 5.53 -0.70 -1.81
CA ILE A 72 4.43 -1.28 -1.03
C ILE A 72 3.14 -0.55 -1.29
N ALA A 73 2.07 -1.31 -1.54
CA ALA A 73 0.75 -0.77 -1.83
C ALA A 73 -0.36 -1.72 -1.37
N ILE A 74 -1.60 -1.29 -1.49
CA ILE A 74 -2.79 -2.04 -1.10
C ILE A 74 -3.54 -2.45 -2.36
N VAL A 75 -3.88 -3.73 -2.50
CA VAL A 75 -4.74 -4.21 -3.58
C VAL A 75 -6.13 -3.56 -3.47
N GLN A 76 -6.55 -2.80 -4.49
CA GLN A 76 -7.87 -2.18 -4.58
C GLN A 76 -8.84 -2.95 -5.46
N GLY A 77 -8.33 -3.73 -6.41
CA GLY A 77 -9.15 -4.42 -7.40
C GLY A 77 -8.37 -5.50 -8.11
N ILE A 78 -9.08 -6.54 -8.50
CA ILE A 78 -8.56 -7.68 -9.25
C ILE A 78 -9.52 -7.88 -10.41
N TYR A 79 -8.97 -7.85 -11.63
CA TYR A 79 -9.74 -7.83 -12.86
C TYR A 79 -9.25 -8.95 -13.78
N PRO A 80 -10.16 -9.63 -14.51
CA PRO A 80 -9.75 -10.44 -15.63
C PRO A 80 -9.10 -9.57 -16.71
N SER A 81 -8.04 -10.08 -17.31
CA SER A 81 -7.30 -9.45 -18.41
C SER A 81 -7.06 -10.47 -19.52
N SER A 82 -6.84 -10.02 -20.75
CA SER A 82 -6.42 -10.90 -21.85
C SER A 82 -5.07 -11.58 -21.58
N GLN A 83 -4.28 -11.05 -20.63
CA GLN A 83 -3.01 -11.62 -20.17
C GLN A 83 -3.15 -12.40 -18.85
N GLY A 84 -4.38 -12.74 -18.43
CA GLY A 84 -4.68 -13.44 -17.18
C GLY A 84 -5.35 -12.51 -16.18
N LEU A 85 -4.56 -11.89 -15.29
CA LEU A 85 -5.06 -10.98 -14.26
C LEU A 85 -4.46 -9.59 -14.44
N ALA A 86 -5.25 -8.57 -14.13
CA ALA A 86 -4.77 -7.23 -13.84
C ALA A 86 -5.17 -6.88 -12.42
N MET A 87 -4.33 -6.14 -11.70
CA MET A 87 -4.63 -5.67 -10.35
C MET A 87 -4.49 -4.17 -10.27
N SER A 88 -5.36 -3.53 -9.50
CA SER A 88 -5.19 -2.12 -9.12
C SER A 88 -4.62 -2.02 -7.71
N PHE A 89 -3.74 -1.07 -7.52
CA PHE A 89 -3.01 -0.84 -6.28
C PHE A 89 -3.18 0.61 -5.83
N ARG A 90 -3.48 0.80 -4.55
CA ARG A 90 -3.50 2.10 -3.89
C ARG A 90 -2.30 2.28 -3.00
N GLY A 91 -1.61 3.39 -3.19
CA GLY A 91 -0.46 3.77 -2.41
C GLY A 91 -0.15 5.25 -2.56
N ALA A 92 0.78 5.73 -1.72
CA ALA A 92 1.36 7.06 -1.84
C ALA A 92 2.73 6.98 -2.53
N ASN A 93 3.19 8.11 -3.07
CA ASN A 93 4.45 8.23 -3.80
C ASN A 93 4.65 7.16 -4.90
N GLN A 94 3.57 6.82 -5.61
CA GLN A 94 3.61 5.85 -6.70
C GLN A 94 3.18 6.48 -8.02
N ARG A 95 3.27 5.72 -9.12
CA ARG A 95 2.62 6.07 -10.39
C ARG A 95 1.09 6.05 -10.27
N GLY A 96 0.42 6.70 -11.22
CA GLY A 96 -1.05 6.80 -11.26
C GLY A 96 -1.56 8.22 -11.05
N ASN A 97 -2.64 8.56 -11.75
CA ASN A 97 -3.31 9.86 -11.73
C ASN A 97 -4.83 9.65 -11.85
N PRO A 98 -5.65 10.53 -11.24
CA PRO A 98 -5.27 11.70 -10.44
C PRO A 98 -4.70 11.32 -9.06
N LYS A 99 -3.97 12.25 -8.43
CA LYS A 99 -3.60 12.16 -7.00
C LYS A 99 -4.76 12.66 -6.13
N PHE A 100 -4.95 12.04 -4.97
CA PHE A 100 -5.97 12.45 -4.00
C PHE A 100 -5.45 12.31 -2.55
N THR A 101 -6.26 12.84 -1.61
CA THR A 101 -5.94 12.80 -0.19
C THR A 101 -6.61 11.61 0.51
N GLU A 102 -5.83 10.81 1.24
CA GLU A 102 -6.33 9.71 2.08
C GLU A 102 -5.36 9.46 3.25
N ASN A 103 -5.88 9.17 4.45
CA ASN A 103 -5.09 8.84 5.66
C ASN A 103 -3.96 9.85 5.98
N GLY A 104 -4.23 11.14 5.78
CA GLY A 104 -3.23 12.20 6.01
C GLY A 104 -2.15 12.32 4.93
N CYS A 105 -2.27 11.59 3.83
CA CYS A 105 -1.38 11.64 2.68
C CYS A 105 -2.07 12.35 1.51
N ASN A 106 -1.45 13.35 0.88
CA ASN A 106 -2.04 14.15 -0.21
C ASN A 106 -1.62 13.71 -1.63
N ASN A 107 -0.79 12.67 -1.72
CA ASN A 107 -0.19 12.16 -2.95
C ASN A 107 -0.55 10.68 -3.21
N VAL A 108 -1.72 10.25 -2.75
CA VAL A 108 -2.23 8.89 -2.94
C VAL A 108 -2.80 8.75 -4.36
N SER A 109 -2.60 7.61 -5.00
CA SER A 109 -3.24 7.30 -6.28
C SER A 109 -3.55 5.82 -6.41
N ASP A 110 -4.51 5.52 -7.28
CA ASP A 110 -4.74 4.17 -7.77
C ASP A 110 -3.94 3.97 -9.06
N TRP A 111 -3.32 2.80 -9.20
CA TRP A 111 -2.61 2.41 -10.41
C TRP A 111 -2.93 0.96 -10.77
N VAL A 112 -3.32 0.74 -12.04
CA VAL A 112 -3.63 -0.58 -12.59
C VAL A 112 -2.41 -1.16 -13.28
N SER A 113 -2.06 -2.40 -12.94
CA SER A 113 -0.97 -3.15 -13.56
C SER A 113 -1.44 -4.49 -14.09
N ALA A 114 -1.07 -4.80 -15.34
CA ALA A 114 -1.25 -6.13 -15.91
C ALA A 114 -0.12 -7.10 -15.54
N THR A 115 1.04 -6.60 -15.08
CA THR A 115 2.26 -7.42 -14.96
C THR A 115 2.93 -7.32 -13.59
N ALA A 116 2.92 -6.15 -12.96
CA ALA A 116 3.68 -5.95 -11.71
C ALA A 116 3.20 -6.82 -10.55
N TRP A 117 1.94 -7.25 -10.56
CA TRP A 117 1.44 -8.19 -9.54
C TRP A 117 2.24 -9.51 -9.54
N ALA A 118 2.87 -9.89 -10.66
CA ALA A 118 3.56 -11.17 -10.79
C ALA A 118 4.87 -11.25 -9.98
N THR A 119 5.46 -10.11 -9.61
CA THR A 119 6.68 -10.04 -8.79
C THR A 119 6.42 -9.62 -7.35
N ALA A 120 5.15 -9.35 -7.00
CA ALA A 120 4.78 -8.95 -5.65
C ALA A 120 4.62 -10.15 -4.71
N SER A 121 5.07 -9.98 -3.47
CA SER A 121 4.65 -10.79 -2.33
C SER A 121 3.37 -10.20 -1.74
N PHE A 122 2.35 -11.03 -1.51
CA PHE A 122 1.05 -10.59 -1.00
C PHE A 122 0.84 -11.00 0.45
N PHE A 123 0.16 -10.16 1.23
CA PHE A 123 -0.06 -10.35 2.65
C PHE A 123 -1.48 -9.96 3.06
N HIS A 124 -2.11 -10.78 3.91
CA HIS A 124 -3.46 -10.54 4.40
C HIS A 124 -3.57 -10.58 5.92
N ARG A 125 -4.50 -9.80 6.48
CA ARG A 125 -4.96 -9.86 7.87
C ARG A 125 -6.46 -9.72 7.95
#